data_AF-A0A4Q2DL71-F1
#
_entry.id   AF-A0A4Q2DL71-F1
#
_cell.length_a   1.000
_cell.length_b   1.000
_cell.length_c   1.000
_cell.angle_alpha   90.00
_cell.angle_beta   90.00
_cell.angle_gamma   90.00
#
_symmetry.space_group_name_H-M   'P 1'
#
loop_
_entity.id
_entity.type
_entity.pdbx_description
1 polymer ?
#
loop_
_entity_poly.entity_id
_entity_poly.type
_entity_poly.pdbx_seq_one_letter_code
_entity_poly.pdbx_strand_id
1 'polypeptide(L)'
;MANSPPAKFNNATQRLYGDLVTPVVYVWDTNDPDAPWYAEARILDGDKVLQKFPQSSSTEKQSAKNLAADAAYQLLCAQYPNVDLTDV
;
A
#
# COMPACT_ATOMS: atom_id res chain seq x y z
N MET A 1 2.65 17.44 10.13
CA MET A 1 1.48 16.92 9.40
C MET A 1 1.71 15.43 9.25
N ALA A 2 0.78 14.58 9.71
CA ALA A 2 0.96 13.13 9.57
C ALA A 2 0.83 12.75 8.08
N ASN A 3 1.80 12.01 7.55
CA ASN A 3 1.73 11.52 6.17
C ASN A 3 0.52 10.59 6.01
N SER A 4 -0.22 10.73 4.90
CA SER A 4 -1.34 9.85 4.57
C SER A 4 -0.86 8.39 4.43
N PRO A 5 -1.69 7.36 4.67
CA PRO A 5 -1.25 5.97 4.58
C PRO A 5 -0.58 5.60 3.24
N PRO A 6 -1.07 6.07 2.06
CA PRO A 6 -0.36 5.88 0.80
C PRO A 6 1.03 6.54 0.75
N ALA A 7 1.19 7.72 1.38
CA ALA A 7 2.48 8.40 1.45
C ALA A 7 3.47 7.63 2.35
N LYS A 8 3.01 7.14 3.51
CA LYS A 8 3.83 6.29 4.39
C LYS A 8 4.30 5.02 3.70
N PHE A 9 3.39 4.33 3.02
CA PHE A 9 3.73 3.13 2.23
C PHE A 9 4.75 3.44 1.12
N ASN A 10 4.53 4.53 0.38
CA ASN A 10 5.46 4.97 -0.67
C ASN A 10 6.86 5.24 -0.09
N ASN A 11 6.93 6.06 0.95
CA ASN A 11 8.19 6.48 1.55
C ASN A 11 8.94 5.30 2.20
N ALA A 12 8.23 4.38 2.86
CA ALA A 12 8.81 3.14 3.36
C ALA A 12 9.39 2.28 2.23
N THR A 13 8.65 2.14 1.12
CA THR A 13 9.13 1.39 -0.05
C THR A 13 10.39 2.04 -0.64
N GLN A 14 10.38 3.37 -0.81
CA GLN A 14 11.54 4.12 -1.29
C GLN A 14 12.75 3.97 -0.35
N ARG A 15 12.53 3.93 0.96
CA ARG A 15 13.60 3.74 1.94
C ARG A 15 14.25 2.36 1.85
N LEU A 16 13.46 1.32 1.57
CA LEU A 16 13.92 -0.07 1.51
C LEU A 16 14.56 -0.44 0.17
N TYR A 17 14.00 0.06 -0.93
CA TYR A 17 14.34 -0.41 -2.28
C TYR A 17 14.93 0.70 -3.17
N GLY A 18 14.90 1.96 -2.73
CA GLY A 18 15.26 3.12 -3.56
C GLY A 18 14.36 3.25 -4.80
N ASP A 19 14.92 3.85 -5.85
CA ASP A 19 14.22 4.07 -7.14
C ASP A 19 14.08 2.81 -8.00
N LEU A 20 14.44 1.63 -7.48
CA LEU A 20 14.41 0.36 -8.23
C LEU A 20 13.00 -0.21 -8.38
N VAL A 21 12.06 0.21 -7.53
CA VAL A 21 10.71 -0.36 -7.51
C VAL A 21 9.66 0.75 -7.43
N THR A 22 8.45 0.43 -7.90
CA THR A 22 7.30 1.32 -7.85
C THR A 22 6.25 0.77 -6.88
N PRO A 23 5.98 1.44 -5.75
CA PRO A 23 4.82 1.13 -4.91
C PRO A 23 3.54 1.62 -5.58
N VAL A 24 2.53 0.75 -5.68
CA VAL A 24 1.22 1.08 -6.25
C VAL A 24 0.11 0.57 -5.34
N VAL A 25 -0.97 1.34 -5.21
CA VAL A 25 -2.20 0.87 -4.58
C VAL A 25 -3.29 0.82 -5.64
N TYR A 26 -3.64 -0.40 -6.06
CA TYR A 26 -4.75 -0.64 -6.95
C TYR A 26 -6.06 -0.55 -6.18
N VAL A 27 -7.06 0.08 -6.80
CA VAL A 27 -8.41 0.21 -6.23
C VAL A 27 -9.41 -0.07 -7.33
N TRP A 28 -10.39 -0.91 -7.04
CA TRP A 28 -11.44 -1.29 -7.99
C TRP A 28 -12.78 -1.49 -7.27
N ASP A 29 -13.85 -1.29 -8.01
CA ASP A 29 -15.20 -1.70 -7.64
C ASP A 29 -15.54 -3.05 -8.30
N THR A 30 -16.71 -3.59 -7.99
CA THR A 30 -17.19 -4.86 -8.58
C THR A 30 -18.38 -4.67 -9.52
N ASN A 31 -18.60 -3.44 -10.01
CA ASN A 31 -19.79 -3.01 -10.77
C ASN A 31 -21.14 -3.22 -10.06
N ASP A 32 -21.14 -3.71 -8.83
CA ASP A 32 -22.30 -3.79 -7.95
C ASP A 32 -22.32 -2.54 -7.05
N PRO A 33 -23.36 -1.68 -7.14
CA PRO A 33 -23.45 -0.46 -6.32
C PRO A 33 -23.58 -0.75 -4.81
N ASP A 34 -23.98 -1.97 -4.44
CA ASP A 34 -24.09 -2.40 -3.04
C ASP A 34 -22.80 -3.06 -2.53
N ALA A 35 -21.84 -3.33 -3.42
CA ALA A 35 -20.57 -3.94 -3.06
C ALA A 35 -19.53 -2.90 -2.62
N PRO A 36 -18.63 -3.25 -1.67
CA PRO A 36 -17.60 -2.33 -1.21
C PRO A 36 -16.53 -2.10 -2.30
N TRP A 37 -15.80 -1.00 -2.14
CA TRP A 37 -14.54 -0.78 -2.85
C TRP A 37 -13.48 -1.72 -2.32
N TYR A 38 -12.70 -2.30 -3.22
CA TYR A 38 -11.57 -3.14 -2.90
C TYR A 38 -10.27 -2.42 -3.25
N ALA A 39 -9.22 -2.69 -2.48
CA ALA A 39 -7.90 -2.15 -2.70
C ALA A 39 -6.81 -3.17 -2.37
N GLU A 40 -5.70 -3.11 -3.11
CA GLU A 40 -4.52 -3.94 -2.88
C GLU A 40 -3.26 -3.13 -3.16
N ALA A 41 -2.36 -3.09 -2.18
CA ALA A 41 -1.04 -2.53 -2.36
C ALA A 41 -0.10 -3.55 -2.99
N ARG A 42 0.80 -3.08 -3.86
CA ARG A 42 1.82 -3.87 -4.55
C ARG A 42 3.13 -3.10 -4.64
N ILE A 43 4.23 -3.85 -4.73
CA ILE A 43 5.53 -3.34 -5.16
C ILE A 43 5.82 -3.93 -6.54
N LEU A 44 6.17 -3.07 -7.48
CA LEU A 44 6.45 -3.44 -8.87
C LEU A 44 7.92 -3.20 -9.21
N ASP A 45 8.50 -4.05 -10.05
CA ASP A 45 9.77 -3.83 -10.73
C ASP A 45 9.47 -3.77 -12.24
N GLY A 46 9.36 -2.55 -12.77
CA GLY A 46 8.72 -2.30 -14.06
C GLY A 46 7.28 -2.81 -14.08
N ASP A 47 6.95 -3.69 -15.02
CA ASP A 47 5.62 -4.32 -15.13
C ASP A 47 5.48 -5.60 -14.28
N LYS A 48 6.56 -6.06 -13.64
CA LYS A 48 6.56 -7.28 -12.84
C LYS A 48 6.11 -6.98 -11.42
N VAL A 49 5.12 -7.72 -10.94
CA VAL A 49 4.74 -7.66 -9.52
C VAL A 49 5.80 -8.38 -8.69
N LEU A 50 6.53 -7.62 -7.87
CA LEU A 50 7.54 -8.15 -6.94
C LEU A 50 6.87 -8.68 -5.67
N GLN A 51 5.94 -7.91 -5.11
CA GLN A 51 5.23 -8.26 -3.87
C GLN A 51 3.79 -7.76 -3.92
N LYS A 52 2.88 -8.59 -3.41
CA LYS A 52 1.48 -8.22 -3.14
C LYS A 52 1.25 -8.22 -1.64
N PHE A 53 0.44 -7.30 -1.17
CA PHE A 53 -0.02 -7.25 0.20
C PHE A 53 -1.47 -7.72 0.29
N PRO A 54 -1.96 -8.07 1.49
CA PRO A 54 -3.36 -8.45 1.68
C PRO A 54 -4.32 -7.37 1.15
N GLN A 55 -5.38 -7.84 0.49
CA GLN A 55 -6.45 -6.97 0.02
C GLN A 55 -7.22 -6.39 1.20
N SER A 56 -7.71 -5.16 1.04
CA SER A 56 -8.64 -4.49 1.97
C SER A 56 -9.89 -4.02 1.25
N SER A 57 -10.97 -3.80 1.99
CA SER A 57 -12.23 -3.29 1.44
C SER A 57 -12.90 -2.25 2.34
N SER A 58 -13.64 -1.31 1.75
CA SER A 58 -14.42 -0.30 2.46
C SER A 58 -15.58 0.19 1.60
N THR A 59 -16.62 0.76 2.22
CA THR A 59 -17.73 1.43 1.50
C THR A 59 -17.27 2.67 0.73
N GLU A 60 -16.11 3.24 1.09
CA GLU A 60 -15.55 4.41 0.42
C GLU A 60 -14.23 4.06 -0.28
N LYS A 61 -14.08 4.54 -1.52
CA LYS A 61 -12.88 4.34 -2.34
C LYS A 61 -11.58 4.75 -1.63
N GLN A 62 -11.57 5.94 -1.04
CA GLN A 62 -10.37 6.46 -0.37
C GLN A 62 -10.04 5.68 0.90
N SER A 63 -11.07 5.23 1.63
CA SER A 63 -10.92 4.41 2.84
C SER A 63 -10.36 3.03 2.51
N ALA A 64 -10.83 2.37 1.45
CA ALA A 64 -10.26 1.11 0.97
C ALA A 64 -8.77 1.27 0.61
N LYS A 65 -8.44 2.34 -0.13
CA LYS A 65 -7.05 2.67 -0.50
C LYS A 65 -6.15 2.89 0.73
N ASN A 66 -6.65 3.63 1.72
CA ASN A 66 -5.91 3.91 2.95
C ASN A 66 -5.66 2.64 3.76
N LEU A 67 -6.67 1.77 3.88
CA LEU A 67 -6.54 0.49 4.60
C LEU A 67 -5.48 -0.41 3.95
N ALA A 68 -5.54 -0.57 2.63
CA ALA A 68 -4.55 -1.38 1.90
C ALA A 68 -3.13 -0.83 2.04
N ALA A 69 -2.97 0.50 1.96
CA ALA A 69 -1.67 1.14 2.11
C ALA A 69 -1.11 1.03 3.54
N ASP A 70 -1.96 1.22 4.55
CA ASP A 70 -1.57 1.09 5.95
C ASP A 70 -1.16 -0.35 6.28
N ALA A 71 -1.96 -1.34 5.87
CA ALA A 71 -1.65 -2.75 6.06
C ALA A 71 -0.30 -3.13 5.41
N ALA A 72 -0.02 -2.62 4.21
CA ALA A 72 1.25 -2.84 3.53
C ALA A 72 2.43 -2.19 4.28
N TYR A 73 2.27 -0.96 4.75
CA TYR A 73 3.26 -0.28 5.57
C TYR A 73 3.58 -1.07 6.86
N GLN A 74 2.55 -1.50 7.60
CA GLN A 74 2.74 -2.29 8.82
C GLN A 74 3.48 -3.61 8.55
N LEU A 75 3.18 -4.27 7.43
CA LEU A 75 3.90 -5.49 7.02
C LEU A 75 5.35 -5.21 6.63
N LEU A 76 5.65 -4.10 5.96
CA LEU A 76 7.03 -3.70 5.70
C LEU A 76 7.80 -3.43 6.99
N CYS A 77 7.20 -2.72 7.96
CA CYS A 77 7.80 -2.52 9.28
C CYS A 77 8.07 -3.85 10.00
N ALA A 78 7.15 -4.81 9.92
CA ALA A 78 7.31 -6.13 10.51
C ALA A 78 8.38 -6.99 9.79
N GLN A 79 8.50 -6.86 8.46
CA GLN A 79 9.49 -7.59 7.66
C GLN A 79 10.91 -7.04 7.82
N TYR A 80 11.04 -5.73 8.05
CA TYR A 80 12.34 -5.04 8.16
C TYR A 80 12.48 -4.32 9.51
N PRO A 81 12.46 -5.05 10.65
CA PRO A 81 12.46 -4.42 11.98
C PRO A 81 13.74 -3.66 12.31
N ASN A 82 14.82 -3.90 11.58
CA ASN A 82 16.11 -3.22 11.76
C ASN A 82 16.25 -1.95 10.91
N VAL A 83 15.28 -1.63 10.06
CA VAL A 83 15.25 -0.40 9.27
C VAL A 83 14.27 0.56 9.92
N ASP A 84 14.74 1.77 10.24
CA ASP A 84 13.84 2.80 10.74
C ASP A 84 12.95 3.32 9.60
N LEU A 85 11.69 2.90 9.65
CA LEU A 85 10.61 3.34 8.76
C LEU A 85 9.62 4.26 9.48
N THR A 86 9.90 4.68 10.72
CA THR A 86 8.93 5.44 11.53
C THR A 86 8.89 6.94 11.22
N ASP A 87 9.95 7.46 10.59
CA ASP A 87 10.08 8.85 10.14
C ASP A 87 9.72 9.04 8.65
N VAL A 88 8.71 8.29 8.16
CA VAL A 88 8.26 8.29 6.76
C VAL A 88 6.85 8.82 6.55
#